data_AF-A0A1C5E2V4-F1
#
_entry.id   AF-A0A1C5E2V4-F1
#
_cell.length_a   1.000
_cell.length_b   1.000
_cell.length_c   1.000
_cell.angle_alpha   90.00
_cell.angle_beta   90.00
_cell.angle_gamma   90.00
#
_symmetry.space_group_name_H-M   'P 1'
#
loop_
_entity.id
_entity.type
_entity.pdbx_description
1 polymer ?
#
loop_
_entity_poly.entity_id
_entity_poly.type
_entity_poly.pdbx_seq_one_letter_code
_entity_poly.pdbx_strand_id
1 'polypeptide(L)'
;MLTNLFRGDVPLAAVHPGYFLPYAAGASITSIALDGIGARTAALTAVGAGLFLWVVLSALFFTRLAAQEALPAAATPLLSVLLASPATAGIAWFAAHENRIDPIIDALAGVILLLILVQVHLLPDYRRVGFTLGFWAFAFPIASTTNFGMRWLNGLHIADIEAWA
;
A
#
# COMPACT_ATOMS: atom_id res chain seq x y z
N MET A 1 -7.51 -12.34 12.69
CA MET A 1 -7.85 -12.80 11.33
C MET A 1 -6.76 -13.64 10.68
N LEU A 2 -5.45 -13.35 10.73
CA LEU A 2 -4.45 -14.25 10.10
C LEU A 2 -4.58 -15.70 10.57
N THR A 3 -4.71 -15.93 11.88
CA THR A 3 -4.99 -17.27 12.42
C THR A 3 -6.29 -17.87 11.86
N ASN A 4 -7.34 -17.05 11.72
CA ASN A 4 -8.62 -17.48 11.16
C ASN A 4 -8.52 -17.76 9.66
N LEU A 5 -7.70 -17.01 8.92
CA LEU A 5 -7.41 -17.23 7.51
C LEU A 5 -6.71 -18.58 7.33
N PHE A 6 -5.70 -18.87 8.14
CA PHE A 6 -5.00 -20.17 8.13
C PHE A 6 -5.88 -21.33 8.61
N ARG A 7 -6.90 -21.06 9.42
CA ARG A 7 -7.91 -22.05 9.82
C ARG A 7 -9.01 -22.24 8.79
N GLY A 8 -9.11 -21.38 7.77
CA GLY A 8 -10.19 -21.40 6.79
C GLY A 8 -11.50 -20.76 7.27
N ASP A 9 -11.47 -20.03 8.39
CA ASP A 9 -12.65 -19.43 9.05
C ASP A 9 -13.04 -18.06 8.47
N VAL A 10 -12.39 -17.61 7.40
CA VAL A 10 -12.70 -16.32 6.75
C VAL A 10 -13.38 -16.59 5.41
N PRO A 11 -14.71 -16.38 5.31
CA PRO A 11 -15.39 -16.53 4.04
C PRO A 11 -14.88 -15.48 3.05
N LEU A 12 -14.76 -15.85 1.77
CA LEU A 12 -14.25 -14.96 0.72
C LEU A 12 -15.06 -13.65 0.64
N ALA A 13 -16.37 -13.71 0.88
CA ALA A 13 -17.25 -12.54 0.93
C ALA A 13 -16.84 -11.48 1.97
N ALA A 14 -16.21 -11.90 3.07
CA ALA A 14 -15.76 -11.00 4.13
C ALA A 14 -14.45 -10.28 3.80
N VAL A 15 -13.74 -10.68 2.74
CA VAL A 15 -12.49 -10.02 2.32
C VAL A 15 -12.79 -8.61 1.80
N HIS A 16 -12.16 -7.62 2.42
CA HIS A 16 -12.31 -6.20 2.07
C HIS A 16 -10.97 -5.45 2.12
N PRO A 17 -10.85 -4.28 1.43
CA PRO A 17 -9.57 -3.54 1.34
C PRO A 17 -8.99 -3.13 2.70
N GLY A 18 -9.84 -2.90 3.70
CA GLY A 18 -9.38 -2.58 5.06
C GLY A 18 -8.42 -3.61 5.68
N TYR A 19 -8.37 -4.87 5.21
CA TYR A 19 -7.39 -5.86 5.70
C TYR A 19 -5.94 -5.50 5.36
N PHE A 20 -5.69 -4.74 4.29
CA PHE A 20 -4.33 -4.36 3.91
C PHE A 20 -3.65 -3.47 4.95
N LEU A 21 -4.42 -2.70 5.74
CA LEU A 21 -3.88 -1.79 6.76
C LEU A 21 -3.18 -2.51 7.91
N PRO A 22 -3.85 -3.38 8.71
CA PRO A 22 -3.19 -4.02 9.85
C PRO A 22 -2.17 -5.08 9.47
N TYR A 23 -2.29 -5.71 8.28
CA TYR A 23 -1.44 -6.85 7.91
C TYR A 23 -0.27 -6.45 7.03
N ALA A 24 -0.53 -5.97 5.82
CA ALA A 24 0.52 -5.65 4.86
C ALA A 24 1.20 -4.32 5.21
N ALA A 25 0.44 -3.23 5.30
CA ALA A 25 0.99 -1.93 5.66
C ALA A 25 1.52 -1.93 7.09
N GLY A 26 0.83 -2.57 8.03
CA GLY A 26 1.25 -2.72 9.42
C GLY A 26 2.66 -3.32 9.55
N ALA A 27 2.92 -4.44 8.88
CA ALA A 27 4.25 -5.06 8.88
C ALA A 27 5.33 -4.17 8.25
N SER A 28 5.02 -3.47 7.14
CA SER A 28 5.94 -2.49 6.54
C SER A 28 6.22 -1.30 7.47
N ILE A 29 5.23 -0.80 8.20
CA ILE A 29 5.41 0.26 9.20
C ILE A 29 6.27 -0.23 10.36
N THR A 30 6.06 -1.48 10.81
CA THR A 30 6.93 -2.11 11.82
C THR A 30 8.38 -2.16 11.34
N SER A 31 8.62 -2.47 10.06
CA SER A 31 9.96 -2.39 9.49
C SER A 31 10.57 -1.00 9.59
N ILE A 32 9.82 0.04 9.23
CA ILE A 32 10.29 1.44 9.31
C ILE A 32 10.66 1.80 10.76
N ALA A 33 9.83 1.40 11.72
CA ALA A 33 10.09 1.67 13.14
C ALA A 33 11.34 0.93 13.66
N LEU A 34 11.50 -0.34 13.28
CA LEU A 34 12.66 -1.16 13.67
C LEU A 34 13.96 -0.63 13.07
N ASP A 35 13.93 -0.18 11.82
CA ASP A 35 15.09 0.45 11.18
C ASP A 35 15.49 1.75 11.91
N GLY A 36 14.50 2.58 12.29
CA GLY A 36 14.71 3.82 13.03
C GLY A 36 15.40 3.65 14.39
N ILE A 37 15.34 2.46 15.00
CA ILE A 37 16.07 2.13 16.24
C ILE A 37 17.34 1.29 15.99
N GLY A 38 17.75 1.10 14.74
CA GLY A 38 18.94 0.35 14.34
C GLY A 38 18.77 -1.18 14.32
N ALA A 39 17.57 -1.71 14.53
CA ALA A 39 17.28 -3.15 14.51
C ALA A 39 17.14 -3.69 13.07
N ARG A 40 18.19 -3.53 12.25
CA ARG A 40 18.18 -3.75 10.79
C ARG A 40 17.71 -5.14 10.37
N THR A 41 18.17 -6.19 11.03
CA THR A 41 17.74 -7.57 10.72
C THR A 41 16.23 -7.74 10.96
N ALA A 42 15.73 -7.22 12.08
CA ALA A 42 14.31 -7.28 12.39
C ALA A 42 13.48 -6.45 11.40
N ALA A 43 13.97 -5.26 11.02
CA ALA A 43 13.36 -4.45 9.97
C ALA A 43 13.23 -5.22 8.66
N LEU A 44 14.31 -5.83 8.19
CA LEU A 44 14.31 -6.64 6.95
C LEU A 44 13.30 -7.80 7.03
N THR A 45 13.20 -8.49 8.16
CA THR A 45 12.19 -9.54 8.33
C THR A 45 10.76 -9.01 8.31
N ALA A 46 10.51 -7.83 8.88
CA ALA A 46 9.19 -7.21 8.92
C ALA A 46 8.73 -6.72 7.53
N VAL A 47 9.61 -6.10 6.73
CA VAL A 47 9.25 -5.71 5.34
C VAL A 47 9.02 -6.93 4.46
N GLY A 48 9.78 -8.02 4.65
CA GLY A 48 9.54 -9.30 3.97
C GLY A 48 8.15 -9.86 4.28
N ALA A 49 7.74 -9.85 5.56
CA ALA A 49 6.39 -10.26 5.97
C ALA A 49 5.31 -9.35 5.36
N GLY A 50 5.54 -8.02 5.32
CA GLY A 50 4.62 -7.06 4.71
C GLY A 50 4.41 -7.29 3.22
N LEU A 51 5.50 -7.49 2.46
CA LEU A 51 5.44 -7.81 1.03
C LEU A 51 4.72 -9.14 0.76
N PHE A 52 5.01 -10.18 1.55
CA PHE A 52 4.32 -11.46 1.43
C PHE A 52 2.81 -11.32 1.68
N LEU A 53 2.43 -10.68 2.79
CA LEU A 53 1.03 -10.47 3.15
C LEU A 53 0.30 -9.59 2.14
N TRP A 54 0.99 -8.60 1.57
CA TRP A 54 0.44 -7.76 0.50
C TRP A 54 0.05 -8.61 -0.71
N VAL A 55 0.94 -9.46 -1.21
CA VAL A 55 0.65 -10.34 -2.36
C VAL A 55 -0.50 -11.30 -2.06
N VAL A 56 -0.50 -11.93 -0.89
CA VAL A 56 -1.57 -12.85 -0.47
C VAL A 56 -2.92 -12.13 -0.39
N LEU A 57 -2.98 -10.96 0.25
CA LEU A 57 -4.22 -10.18 0.37
C LEU A 57 -4.69 -9.64 -0.98
N SER A 58 -3.79 -9.24 -1.87
CA SER A 58 -4.11 -8.87 -3.24
C SER A 58 -4.79 -10.02 -3.98
N ALA A 59 -4.22 -11.22 -3.94
CA ALA A 59 -4.83 -12.39 -4.58
C ALA A 59 -6.24 -12.68 -4.03
N LEU A 60 -6.41 -12.67 -2.70
CA LEU A 60 -7.71 -12.89 -2.07
C LEU A 60 -8.72 -11.80 -2.44
N PHE A 61 -8.31 -10.54 -2.41
CA PHE A 61 -9.19 -9.42 -2.70
C PHE A 61 -9.62 -9.38 -4.17
N PHE A 62 -8.72 -9.60 -5.12
CA PHE A 62 -9.08 -9.68 -6.54
C PHE A 62 -9.94 -10.90 -6.84
N THR A 63 -9.69 -12.04 -6.19
CA THR A 63 -10.58 -13.21 -6.28
C THR A 63 -11.98 -12.88 -5.75
N ARG A 64 -12.07 -12.15 -4.62
CA ARG A 64 -13.34 -11.66 -4.07
C ARG A 64 -14.05 -10.73 -5.04
N LEU A 65 -13.34 -9.82 -5.72
CA LEU A 65 -13.96 -8.94 -6.72
C LEU A 65 -14.52 -9.70 -7.93
N ALA A 66 -13.87 -10.81 -8.31
CA ALA A 66 -14.32 -11.64 -9.43
C ALA A 66 -15.48 -12.59 -9.09
N ALA A 67 -15.54 -13.08 -7.84
CA ALA A 67 -16.41 -14.19 -7.46
C ALA A 67 -17.56 -13.81 -6.50
N GLN A 68 -17.58 -12.60 -5.95
CA GLN A 68 -18.57 -12.16 -4.97
C GLN A 68 -19.27 -10.88 -5.41
N GLU A 69 -20.34 -10.52 -4.70
CA GLU A 69 -21.06 -9.28 -4.96
C GLU A 69 -20.15 -8.05 -4.84
N ALA A 70 -20.53 -6.98 -5.55
CA ALA A 70 -19.83 -5.70 -5.49
C ALA A 70 -19.68 -5.21 -4.03
N LEU A 71 -18.64 -4.42 -3.76
CA LEU A 71 -18.51 -3.80 -2.45
C LEU A 71 -19.71 -2.88 -2.19
N PRO A 72 -20.21 -2.79 -0.94
CA PRO A 72 -21.19 -1.79 -0.58
C PRO A 72 -20.69 -0.39 -0.97
N ALA A 73 -21.57 0.48 -1.48
CA ALA A 73 -21.19 1.82 -1.93
C ALA A 73 -20.46 2.65 -0.85
N ALA A 74 -20.80 2.46 0.42
CA ALA A 74 -20.13 3.11 1.55
C ALA A 74 -18.66 2.68 1.72
N ALA A 75 -18.28 1.50 1.21
CA ALA A 75 -16.92 0.97 1.26
C ALA A 75 -16.07 1.38 0.06
N THR A 76 -16.63 2.04 -0.96
CA THR A 76 -15.90 2.46 -2.15
C THR A 76 -14.63 3.26 -1.83
N PRO A 77 -14.63 4.25 -0.90
CA PRO A 77 -13.41 4.97 -0.51
C PRO A 77 -12.27 4.08 0.03
N LEU A 78 -12.58 2.90 0.58
CA LEU A 78 -11.55 1.96 1.08
C LEU A 78 -10.70 1.36 -0.04
N LEU A 79 -11.13 1.41 -1.31
CA LEU A 79 -10.31 0.98 -2.44
C LEU A 79 -8.98 1.75 -2.54
N SER A 80 -8.93 2.97 -2.02
CA SER A 80 -7.69 3.76 -1.92
C SER A 80 -6.61 3.08 -1.08
N VAL A 81 -6.99 2.24 -0.11
CA VAL A 81 -6.06 1.51 0.77
C VAL A 81 -5.12 0.59 -0.02
N LEU A 82 -5.50 0.17 -1.23
CA LEU A 82 -4.63 -0.65 -2.08
C LEU A 82 -3.29 0.03 -2.41
N LEU A 83 -3.23 1.37 -2.41
CA LEU A 83 -1.98 2.13 -2.57
C LEU A 83 -1.05 2.03 -1.35
N ALA A 84 -1.62 1.91 -0.15
CA ALA A 84 -0.86 2.03 1.09
C ALA A 84 0.17 0.90 1.27
N SER A 85 -0.18 -0.34 0.92
CA SER A 85 0.72 -1.48 1.08
C SER A 85 1.99 -1.39 0.24
N PRO A 86 1.94 -1.20 -1.09
CA PRO A 86 3.17 -1.03 -1.87
C PRO A 86 3.94 0.24 -1.51
N ALA A 87 3.25 1.36 -1.21
CA ALA A 87 3.93 2.60 -0.82
C ALA A 87 4.71 2.45 0.49
N THR A 88 4.09 1.87 1.52
CA THR A 88 4.76 1.63 2.82
C THR A 88 5.86 0.59 2.71
N ALA A 89 5.69 -0.46 1.90
CA ALA A 89 6.74 -1.42 1.62
C ALA A 89 7.94 -0.77 0.91
N GLY A 90 7.70 0.13 -0.05
CA GLY A 90 8.75 0.89 -0.71
C GLY A 90 9.49 1.83 0.23
N ILE A 91 8.78 2.52 1.14
CA ILE A 91 9.41 3.36 2.18
C ILE A 91 10.29 2.53 3.11
N ALA A 92 9.79 1.36 3.55
CA ALA A 92 10.55 0.43 4.37
C ALA A 92 11.80 -0.09 3.64
N TRP A 93 11.67 -0.39 2.35
CA TRP A 93 12.77 -0.84 1.51
C TRP A 93 13.85 0.24 1.35
N PHE A 94 13.43 1.48 1.08
CA PHE A 94 14.34 2.63 1.02
C PHE A 94 15.10 2.84 2.34
N ALA A 95 14.42 2.72 3.47
CA ALA A 95 15.05 2.86 4.79
C ALA A 95 16.17 1.81 4.97
N ALA A 96 15.92 0.57 4.58
CA ALA A 96 16.90 -0.52 4.67
C ALA A 96 18.08 -0.40 3.68
N HIS A 97 17.94 0.35 2.58
CA HIS A 97 18.91 0.42 1.48
C HIS A 97 19.43 1.83 1.20
N GLU A 98 19.52 2.68 2.23
CA GLU A 98 20.14 4.01 2.15
C GLU A 98 19.52 4.91 1.08
N ASN A 99 18.19 4.79 0.88
CA ASN A 99 17.42 5.49 -0.16
C ASN A 99 17.90 5.24 -1.60
N ARG A 100 18.65 4.17 -1.86
CA ARG A 100 19.09 3.82 -3.21
C ARG A 100 17.93 3.27 -4.03
N ILE A 101 17.90 3.65 -5.30
CA ILE A 101 17.01 3.01 -6.28
C ILE A 101 17.64 1.69 -6.74
N ASP A 102 16.86 0.64 -6.65
CA ASP A 102 17.20 -0.70 -7.12
C ASP A 102 15.98 -1.31 -7.85
N PRO A 103 16.12 -2.49 -8.48
CA PRO A 103 15.02 -3.09 -9.23
C PRO A 103 13.74 -3.36 -8.42
N ILE A 104 13.84 -3.50 -7.09
CA ILE A 104 12.67 -3.70 -6.22
C ILE A 104 11.91 -2.39 -6.06
N ILE A 105 12.62 -1.28 -5.85
CA ILE A 105 12.02 0.06 -5.85
C ILE A 105 11.36 0.37 -7.20
N ASP A 106 12.03 0.07 -8.32
CA ASP A 106 11.47 0.32 -9.66
C ASP A 106 10.19 -0.51 -9.89
N ALA A 107 10.19 -1.78 -9.48
CA ALA A 107 9.01 -2.63 -9.56
C ALA A 107 7.86 -2.09 -8.69
N LEU A 108 8.14 -1.68 -7.45
CA LEU A 108 7.15 -1.08 -6.56
C LEU A 108 6.62 0.25 -7.11
N ALA A 109 7.48 1.09 -7.68
CA ALA A 109 7.08 2.35 -8.32
C ALA A 109 6.12 2.09 -9.49
N GLY A 110 6.42 1.12 -10.35
CA GLY A 110 5.53 0.70 -11.44
C GLY A 110 4.15 0.26 -10.94
N VAL A 111 4.10 -0.53 -9.87
CA VAL A 111 2.84 -0.95 -9.25
C VAL A 111 2.07 0.22 -8.64
N ILE A 112 2.76 1.14 -7.94
CA ILE A 112 2.14 2.33 -7.35
C ILE A 112 1.56 3.23 -8.44
N LEU A 113 2.29 3.48 -9.53
CA LEU A 113 1.81 4.26 -10.67
C LEU A 113 0.57 3.64 -11.31
N LEU A 114 0.56 2.31 -11.50
CA LEU A 114 -0.61 1.59 -11.98
C LEU A 114 -1.80 1.79 -11.04
N LEU A 115 -1.60 1.64 -9.73
CA LEU A 115 -2.66 1.80 -8.74
C LEU A 115 -3.17 3.24 -8.67
N ILE A 116 -2.31 4.25 -8.84
CA ILE A 116 -2.70 5.66 -8.96
C ILE A 116 -3.62 5.84 -10.17
N LEU A 117 -3.24 5.28 -11.33
CA LEU A 117 -4.07 5.35 -12.53
C LEU A 117 -5.44 4.70 -12.30
N VAL A 118 -5.49 3.56 -11.60
CA VAL A 118 -6.74 2.93 -11.18
C VAL A 118 -7.55 3.88 -10.27
N GLN A 119 -6.92 4.54 -9.29
CA GLN A 119 -7.62 5.51 -8.44
C GLN A 119 -8.20 6.69 -9.23
N VAL A 120 -7.47 7.19 -10.23
CA VAL A 120 -7.95 8.25 -11.14
C VAL A 120 -9.15 7.75 -11.92
N HIS A 121 -9.14 6.51 -12.40
CA HIS A 121 -10.27 5.92 -13.12
C HIS A 121 -11.50 5.69 -12.23
N LEU A 122 -11.30 5.45 -10.93
CA LEU A 122 -12.37 5.32 -9.92
C LEU A 122 -12.90 6.67 -9.42
N LEU A 123 -12.32 7.80 -9.84
CA LEU A 123 -12.75 9.13 -9.41
C LEU A 123 -14.25 9.41 -9.66
N PRO A 124 -14.87 9.02 -10.79
CA PRO A 124 -16.31 9.16 -10.97
C PRO A 124 -17.11 8.41 -9.90
N ASP A 125 -16.68 7.22 -9.51
CA ASP A 125 -17.36 6.39 -8.51
C ASP A 125 -17.24 6.99 -7.11
N TYR A 126 -16.06 7.54 -6.76
CA TYR A 126 -15.90 8.32 -5.53
C TYR A 126 -16.82 9.53 -5.50
N ARG A 127 -17.02 10.23 -6.62
CA ARG A 127 -17.93 11.37 -6.68
C ARG A 127 -19.40 10.96 -6.56
N ARG A 128 -19.79 9.80 -7.09
CA ARG A 128 -21.17 9.28 -7.02
C ARG A 128 -21.62 8.95 -5.60
N VAL A 129 -20.72 8.41 -4.76
CA VAL A 129 -21.07 7.99 -3.39
C VAL A 129 -21.22 9.18 -2.41
N GLY A 130 -20.80 10.39 -2.82
CA GLY A 130 -20.86 11.59 -2.00
C GLY A 130 -19.82 11.60 -0.88
N PHE A 131 -19.48 12.79 -0.37
CA PHE A 131 -18.51 12.92 0.73
C PHE A 131 -19.12 12.40 2.04
N THR A 132 -18.40 11.48 2.68
CA THR A 132 -18.78 10.85 3.96
C THR A 132 -17.55 10.71 4.85
N LEU A 133 -17.74 10.31 6.11
CA LEU A 133 -16.62 10.02 7.02
C LEU A 133 -15.68 8.93 6.46
N GLY A 134 -16.17 8.03 5.61
CA GLY A 134 -15.36 7.01 4.95
C GLY A 134 -14.22 7.56 4.08
N PHE A 135 -14.30 8.84 3.65
CA PHE A 135 -13.22 9.48 2.88
C PHE A 135 -11.93 9.68 3.67
N TRP A 136 -11.96 9.58 5.00
CA TRP A 136 -10.73 9.51 5.79
C TRP A 136 -9.83 8.32 5.41
N ALA A 137 -10.39 7.28 4.78
CA ALA A 137 -9.62 6.17 4.23
C ALA A 137 -8.56 6.60 3.22
N PHE A 138 -8.72 7.75 2.55
CA PHE A 138 -7.73 8.29 1.60
C PHE A 138 -6.50 8.91 2.27
N ALA A 139 -6.59 9.33 3.53
CA ALA A 139 -5.54 10.14 4.16
C ALA A 139 -4.21 9.38 4.22
N PHE A 140 -4.23 8.15 4.72
CA PHE A 140 -3.01 7.34 4.86
C PHE A 140 -2.43 6.88 3.51
N PRO A 141 -3.23 6.36 2.55
CA PRO A 141 -2.73 6.02 1.21
C PRO A 141 -2.11 7.20 0.47
N ILE A 142 -2.73 8.39 0.51
CA ILE A 142 -2.17 9.58 -0.13
C ILE A 142 -0.86 9.97 0.55
N ALA A 143 -0.82 10.05 1.88
CA ALA A 143 0.38 10.44 2.61
C ALA A 143 1.57 9.47 2.36
N SER A 144 1.32 8.17 2.43
CA SER A 144 2.35 7.15 2.18
C SER A 144 2.81 7.14 0.73
N THR A 145 1.89 7.27 -0.25
CA THR A 145 2.24 7.32 -1.67
C THR A 145 3.06 8.57 -2.00
N THR A 146 2.68 9.73 -1.45
CA THR A 146 3.43 10.97 -1.62
C THR A 146 4.84 10.87 -1.03
N ASN A 147 4.98 10.32 0.19
CA ASN A 147 6.30 10.10 0.82
C ASN A 147 7.18 9.17 -0.03
N PHE A 148 6.64 8.05 -0.50
CA PHE A 148 7.34 7.16 -1.43
C PHE A 148 7.76 7.92 -2.70
N GLY A 149 6.85 8.68 -3.31
CA GLY A 149 7.11 9.46 -4.51
C GLY A 149 8.22 10.49 -4.33
N MET A 150 8.25 11.21 -3.20
CA MET A 150 9.34 12.15 -2.88
C MET A 150 10.70 11.45 -2.79
N ARG A 151 10.77 10.31 -2.10
CA ARG A 151 12.01 9.52 -2.00
C ARG A 151 12.47 9.00 -3.36
N TRP A 152 11.52 8.52 -4.17
CA TRP A 152 11.81 8.01 -5.51
C TRP A 152 12.30 9.12 -6.45
N LEU A 153 11.62 10.28 -6.48
CA LEU A 153 12.04 11.43 -7.27
C LEU A 153 13.42 11.98 -6.85
N ASN A 154 13.71 11.99 -5.55
CA ASN A 154 15.02 12.38 -5.03
C ASN A 154 16.11 11.38 -5.45
N GLY A 155 15.85 10.07 -5.35
CA GLY A 155 16.79 9.03 -5.79
C GLY A 155 17.06 9.06 -7.30
N LEU A 156 16.07 9.47 -8.11
CA LEU A 156 16.23 9.69 -9.55
C LEU A 156 17.02 10.97 -9.89
N HIS A 157 17.44 11.75 -8.87
CA HIS A 157 18.06 13.08 -9.03
C HIS A 157 17.22 14.07 -9.85
N ILE A 158 15.91 13.82 -9.99
CA ILE A 158 15.00 14.72 -10.72
C ILE A 158 14.82 16.04 -9.95
N ALA A 159 14.93 16.00 -8.62
CA ALA A 159 14.85 17.17 -7.77
C ALA A 159 16.04 18.15 -7.94
N ASP A 160 17.17 17.71 -8.51
CA ASP A 160 18.35 18.55 -8.71
C ASP A 160 18.35 19.28 -10.07
N ILE A 161 17.39 18.98 -10.95
CA ILE A 161 17.41 19.44 -12.36
C ILE A 161 16.78 20.84 -12.54
N GLU A 162 16.03 21.37 -11.57
CA GLU A 162 15.32 22.66 -11.73
C GLU A 162 15.63 23.72 -10.66
N ALA A 163 16.60 23.52 -9.76
CA ALA A 163 16.94 24.54 -8.77
C ALA A 163 17.78 25.72 -9.33
N TRP A 164 18.27 25.64 -10.58
CA TRP A 164 19.17 26.63 -11.19
C TRP A 164 18.99 26.80 -12.72
N ALA A 165 17.77 26.77 -13.23
CA ALA A 165 17.46 27.17 -14.61
C ALA A 165 16.50 28.37 -14.65
#